data_AF-A0A261KRF9-F1
#
_entry.id   AF-A0A261KRF9-F1
#
_cell.length_a   1.000
_cell.length_b   1.000
_cell.length_c   1.000
_cell.angle_alpha   90.00
_cell.angle_beta   90.00
_cell.angle_gamma   90.00
#
_symmetry.space_group_name_H-M   'P 1'
#
loop_
_entity.id
_entity.type
_entity.pdbx_description
1 polymer ?
#
loop_
_entity_poly.entity_id
_entity_poly.type
_entity_poly.pdbx_seq_one_letter_code
_entity_poly.pdbx_strand_id
1 'polypeptide(L)'
;VFSLLKPCSDILVYRILAQKVKKGDLKLVYSCNTKPPWCKSCPKCAYVYLSYMAYLTPEQANEIEQVLNKENLFDKPDIQLYYRQLMGLEDHNAFECVGEIEETKIALEKCLEKGFTGKAIDCYIQEARLDRDKYHNLWKKYQQLDLSYQRMPPKLMEILIQECQELERL
;
A
#
# COMPACT_ATOMS: atom_id res chain seq x y z
N VAL A 1 -2.32 19.29 11.25
CA VAL A 1 -2.19 19.16 9.77
C VAL A 1 -3.57 18.93 9.16
N PHE A 2 -3.92 19.70 8.12
CA PHE A 2 -5.15 19.53 7.34
C PHE A 2 -4.82 18.70 6.10
N SER A 3 -5.59 17.65 5.83
CA SER A 3 -5.58 16.91 4.57
C SER A 3 -7.00 16.52 4.22
N LEU A 4 -7.34 16.63 2.92
CA LEU A 4 -8.65 16.23 2.39
C LEU A 4 -8.82 14.72 2.38
N LEU A 5 -7.73 13.93 2.35
CA LEU A 5 -7.79 12.48 2.31
C LEU A 5 -7.48 11.84 3.66
N LYS A 6 -7.27 12.64 4.72
CA LYS A 6 -6.97 12.13 6.07
C LYS A 6 -7.95 11.06 6.59
N PRO A 7 -9.25 11.09 6.25
CA PRO A 7 -10.18 10.03 6.65
C PRO A 7 -9.90 8.67 6.02
N CYS A 8 -9.17 8.63 4.91
CA CYS A 8 -8.83 7.42 4.19
C CYS A 8 -7.44 6.95 4.62
N SER A 9 -7.34 5.67 4.96
CA SER A 9 -6.05 4.98 5.00
C SER A 9 -5.50 4.79 3.58
N ASP A 10 -4.20 4.54 3.47
CA ASP A 10 -3.61 4.18 2.18
C ASP A 10 -4.20 2.85 1.69
N ILE A 11 -4.51 1.92 2.61
CA ILE A 11 -5.23 0.67 2.29
C ILE A 11 -6.52 0.96 1.54
N LEU A 12 -7.34 1.88 2.03
CA LEU A 12 -8.60 2.26 1.41
C LEU A 12 -8.35 2.88 0.03
N VAL A 13 -7.36 3.77 -0.07
CA VAL A 13 -6.98 4.43 -1.33
C VAL A 13 -6.59 3.40 -2.39
N TYR A 14 -5.72 2.44 -2.08
CA TYR A 14 -5.29 1.43 -3.05
C TYR A 14 -6.40 0.44 -3.40
N ARG A 15 -7.31 0.12 -2.48
CA ARG A 15 -8.51 -0.70 -2.79
C ARG A 15 -9.45 0.03 -3.75
N ILE A 16 -9.77 1.30 -3.48
CA ILE A 16 -10.58 2.12 -4.39
C ILE A 16 -9.89 2.24 -5.74
N LEU A 17 -8.57 2.48 -5.77
CA LEU A 17 -7.78 2.52 -7.00
C LEU A 17 -7.94 1.22 -7.80
N ALA A 18 -7.76 0.06 -7.18
CA ALA A 18 -7.89 -1.24 -7.84
C ALA A 18 -9.27 -1.43 -8.50
N GLN A 19 -10.33 -0.89 -7.91
CA GLN A 19 -11.68 -0.94 -8.46
C GLN A 19 -11.89 0.02 -9.64
N LYS A 20 -11.28 1.21 -9.62
CA LYS A 20 -11.58 2.29 -10.57
C LYS A 20 -10.60 2.39 -11.73
N VAL A 21 -9.39 1.87 -11.56
CA VAL A 21 -8.33 1.98 -12.56
C VAL A 21 -8.68 1.15 -13.81
N LYS A 22 -8.58 1.77 -14.99
CA LYS A 22 -8.81 1.08 -16.27
C LYS A 22 -7.50 0.51 -16.79
N LYS A 23 -7.62 -0.43 -17.71
CA LYS A 23 -6.47 -1.03 -18.40
C LYS A 23 -5.61 0.05 -19.02
N GLY A 24 -4.35 0.11 -18.61
CA GLY A 24 -3.40 1.08 -19.13
C GLY A 24 -3.32 2.39 -18.35
N ASP A 25 -4.11 2.62 -17.30
CA ASP A 25 -3.99 3.82 -16.48
C ASP A 25 -2.77 3.72 -15.53
N LEU A 26 -2.41 2.51 -15.08
CA LEU A 26 -1.36 2.31 -14.06
C LEU A 26 0.03 2.76 -14.51
N LYS A 27 0.30 2.70 -15.83
CA LYS A 27 1.52 3.26 -16.43
C LYS A 27 1.64 4.79 -16.32
N LEU A 28 0.56 5.49 -15.98
CA LEU A 28 0.55 6.94 -15.73
C LEU A 28 0.68 7.30 -14.25
N VAL A 29 0.58 6.32 -13.33
CA VAL A 29 0.52 6.57 -11.89
C VAL A 29 1.85 6.20 -11.23
N TYR A 30 2.57 7.21 -10.75
CA TYR A 30 3.79 7.04 -9.97
C TYR A 30 3.89 8.08 -8.86
N SER A 31 4.69 7.79 -7.84
CA SER A 31 4.92 8.73 -6.71
C SER A 31 6.39 8.79 -6.29
N CYS A 32 7.33 8.39 -7.16
CA CYS A 32 8.75 8.41 -6.82
C CYS A 32 9.25 9.83 -6.54
N ASN A 33 9.85 10.02 -5.36
CA ASN A 33 10.40 11.33 -4.95
C ASN A 33 11.84 11.59 -5.46
N THR A 34 12.54 10.56 -5.93
CA THR A 34 13.98 10.65 -6.25
C THR A 34 14.24 10.85 -7.75
N LYS A 35 13.72 9.95 -8.57
CA LYS A 35 13.84 10.00 -10.04
C LYS A 35 12.58 9.40 -10.67
N PRO A 36 11.57 10.24 -10.98
CA PRO A 36 10.36 9.79 -11.66
C PRO A 36 10.65 9.10 -13.01
N PRO A 37 9.81 8.15 -13.45
CA PRO A 37 8.61 7.68 -12.78
C PRO A 37 8.94 6.71 -11.62
N TRP A 38 9.99 5.89 -11.75
CA TRP A 38 10.40 4.91 -10.74
C TRP A 38 11.92 4.78 -10.68
N CYS A 39 12.54 5.30 -9.62
CA CYS A 39 13.97 5.10 -9.38
C CYS A 39 14.31 3.68 -8.91
N LYS A 40 13.31 2.97 -8.34
CA LYS A 40 13.41 1.60 -7.82
C LYS A 40 14.42 1.45 -6.67
N SER A 41 14.91 2.53 -6.10
CA SER A 41 15.95 2.56 -5.07
C SER A 41 15.60 3.42 -3.84
N CYS A 42 14.35 3.88 -3.72
CA CYS A 42 13.91 4.76 -2.63
C CYS A 42 12.73 4.15 -1.86
N PRO A 43 12.50 4.57 -0.60
CA PRO A 43 11.45 3.99 0.24
C PRO A 43 10.04 4.19 -0.33
N LYS A 44 9.79 5.29 -1.04
CA LYS A 44 8.50 5.52 -1.70
C LYS A 44 8.23 4.53 -2.83
N CYS A 45 9.27 4.12 -3.59
CA CYS A 45 9.10 3.08 -4.60
C CYS A 45 8.80 1.72 -3.94
N ALA A 46 9.50 1.38 -2.85
CA ALA A 46 9.29 0.15 -2.10
C ALA A 46 7.86 0.06 -1.55
N TYR A 47 7.39 1.15 -0.91
CA TYR A 47 6.05 1.23 -0.33
C TYR A 47 4.94 1.18 -1.38
N VAL A 48 5.02 1.98 -2.45
CA VAL A 48 3.97 1.98 -3.49
C VAL A 48 3.93 0.64 -4.23
N TYR A 49 5.10 0.04 -4.52
CA TYR A 49 5.15 -1.31 -5.12
C TYR A 49 4.47 -2.35 -4.23
N LEU A 50 4.79 -2.36 -2.93
CA LEU A 50 4.14 -3.23 -1.96
C LEU A 50 2.61 -3.06 -1.97
N SER A 51 2.13 -1.83 -1.86
CA SER A 51 0.69 -1.56 -1.84
C SER A 51 0.00 -1.95 -3.15
N TYR A 52 0.64 -1.73 -4.30
CA TYR A 52 0.13 -2.22 -5.58
C TYR A 52 0.04 -3.75 -5.61
N MET A 53 1.10 -4.46 -5.24
CA MET A 53 1.07 -5.93 -5.25
C MET A 53 0.03 -6.48 -4.26
N ALA A 54 -0.18 -5.81 -3.12
CA ALA A 54 -1.18 -6.19 -2.13
C ALA A 54 -2.62 -6.08 -2.68
N TYR A 55 -2.98 -4.95 -3.29
CA TYR A 55 -4.39 -4.61 -3.52
C TYR A 55 -4.86 -4.72 -4.98
N LEU A 56 -3.96 -4.65 -5.96
CA LEU A 56 -4.34 -4.77 -7.37
C LEU A 56 -4.72 -6.21 -7.75
N THR A 57 -5.55 -6.38 -8.78
CA THR A 57 -5.82 -7.70 -9.36
C THR A 57 -4.57 -8.29 -10.02
N PRO A 58 -4.50 -9.60 -10.29
CA PRO A 58 -3.34 -10.18 -10.99
C PRO A 58 -3.02 -9.53 -12.34
N GLU A 59 -4.03 -9.15 -13.14
CA GLU A 59 -3.81 -8.47 -14.43
C GLU A 59 -3.19 -7.08 -14.21
N GLN A 60 -3.72 -6.31 -13.25
CA GLN A 60 -3.23 -4.97 -12.89
C GLN A 60 -1.82 -5.01 -12.28
N ALA A 61 -1.54 -5.99 -11.41
CA ALA A 61 -0.20 -6.20 -10.86
C ALA A 61 0.82 -6.53 -11.96
N ASN A 62 0.45 -7.38 -12.92
CA ASN A 62 1.28 -7.67 -14.09
C ASN A 62 1.55 -6.43 -14.96
N GLU A 63 0.60 -5.48 -15.05
CA GLU A 63 0.82 -4.17 -15.70
C GLU A 63 1.90 -3.37 -14.98
N ILE A 64 1.85 -3.28 -13.64
CA ILE A 64 2.88 -2.61 -12.84
C ILE A 64 4.25 -3.26 -13.02
N GLU A 65 4.32 -4.58 -13.03
CA GLU A 65 5.58 -5.28 -13.28
C GLU A 65 6.15 -4.94 -14.67
N GLN A 66 5.31 -4.80 -15.70
CA GLN A 66 5.78 -4.38 -17.03
C GLN A 66 6.37 -2.97 -16.99
N VAL A 67 5.74 -2.03 -16.28
CA VAL A 67 6.25 -0.66 -16.07
C VAL A 67 7.62 -0.68 -15.38
N LEU A 68 7.87 -1.65 -14.49
CA LEU A 68 9.11 -1.79 -13.74
C LEU A 68 10.16 -2.67 -14.45
N ASN A 69 9.93 -3.07 -15.70
CA ASN A 69 10.78 -3.98 -16.48
C ASN A 69 10.93 -5.36 -15.83
N LYS A 70 9.85 -5.89 -15.25
CA LYS A 70 9.77 -7.20 -14.57
C LYS A 70 10.76 -7.37 -13.39
N GLU A 71 11.26 -6.26 -12.84
CA GLU A 71 12.11 -6.29 -11.65
C GLU A 71 11.25 -6.52 -10.39
N ASN A 72 11.49 -7.61 -9.66
CA ASN A 72 10.88 -7.86 -8.36
C ASN A 72 11.54 -6.97 -7.31
N LEU A 73 10.84 -5.92 -6.85
CA LEU A 73 11.38 -5.03 -5.84
C LEU A 73 11.46 -5.68 -4.45
N PHE A 74 10.70 -6.75 -4.17
CA PHE A 74 10.82 -7.49 -2.92
C PHE A 74 12.18 -8.18 -2.76
N ASP A 75 12.87 -8.50 -3.86
CA ASP A 75 14.19 -9.15 -3.87
C ASP A 75 15.37 -8.19 -4.05
N LYS A 76 15.10 -6.93 -4.41
CA LYS A 76 16.14 -5.97 -4.74
C LYS A 76 17.00 -5.65 -3.51
N PRO A 77 18.32 -5.95 -3.51
CA PRO A 77 19.18 -5.77 -2.33
C PRO A 77 19.21 -4.33 -1.81
N ASP A 78 19.29 -3.36 -2.71
CA ASP A 78 19.50 -1.94 -2.38
C ASP A 78 18.37 -1.30 -1.57
N ILE A 79 17.18 -1.92 -1.53
CA ILE A 79 15.99 -1.39 -0.84
C ILE A 79 15.50 -2.28 0.30
N GLN A 80 16.24 -3.34 0.65
CA GLN A 80 15.87 -4.21 1.78
C GLN A 80 15.84 -3.46 3.10
N LEU A 81 16.78 -2.53 3.32
CA LEU A 81 16.77 -1.66 4.48
C LEU A 81 15.47 -0.85 4.57
N TYR A 82 14.95 -0.34 3.46
CA TYR A 82 13.68 0.41 3.47
C TYR A 82 12.50 -0.48 3.82
N TYR A 83 12.46 -1.74 3.37
CA TYR A 83 11.40 -2.67 3.79
C TYR A 83 11.44 -2.93 5.30
N ARG A 84 12.63 -3.11 5.88
CA ARG A 84 12.79 -3.27 7.35
C ARG A 84 12.30 -2.03 8.10
N GLN A 85 12.67 -0.84 7.64
CA GLN A 85 12.19 0.43 8.20
C GLN A 85 10.67 0.58 8.08
N LEU A 86 10.08 0.24 6.93
CA LEU A 86 8.62 0.26 6.73
C LEU A 86 7.89 -0.72 7.66
N MET A 87 8.53 -1.83 8.03
CA MET A 87 8.02 -2.80 9.01
C MET A 87 8.24 -2.38 10.48
N GLY A 88 8.94 -1.27 10.73
CA GLY A 88 9.31 -0.84 12.08
C GLY A 88 10.35 -1.73 12.75
N LEU A 89 11.21 -2.40 11.97
CA LEU A 89 12.32 -3.23 12.47
C LEU A 89 13.62 -2.45 12.70
N GLU A 90 13.61 -1.16 12.38
CA GLU A 90 14.76 -0.26 12.49
C GLU A 90 14.37 0.95 13.34
N ASP A 91 15.34 1.53 14.04
CA ASP A 91 15.11 2.69 14.93
C ASP A 91 14.60 3.94 14.19
N HIS A 92 14.91 4.02 12.89
CA HIS A 92 14.51 5.13 12.03
C HIS A 92 13.49 4.65 11.01
N ASN A 93 12.27 5.20 11.08
CA ASN A 93 11.27 4.98 10.04
C ASN A 93 11.72 5.63 8.73
N ALA A 94 11.41 4.97 7.61
CA ALA A 94 11.60 5.53 6.29
C ALA A 94 10.64 6.73 6.14
N PHE A 95 11.15 7.96 6.23
CA PHE A 95 10.53 9.28 5.93
C PHE A 95 9.00 9.49 6.06
N GLU A 96 8.58 10.67 6.51
CA GLU A 96 7.18 11.13 6.71
C GLU A 96 6.20 11.02 5.51
N CYS A 97 6.63 10.55 4.33
CA CYS A 97 5.84 10.48 3.10
C CYS A 97 5.47 9.03 2.65
N VAL A 98 5.66 8.02 3.49
CA VAL A 98 5.19 6.64 3.27
C VAL A 98 4.13 6.27 4.31
N GLY A 99 3.36 5.21 4.08
CA GLY A 99 2.28 4.82 5.00
C GLY A 99 2.80 4.25 6.32
N GLU A 100 1.85 4.01 7.23
CA GLU A 100 2.15 3.58 8.59
C GLU A 100 2.73 2.15 8.65
N ILE A 101 3.44 1.83 9.75
CA ILE A 101 3.97 0.48 9.99
C ILE A 101 2.85 -0.57 9.96
N GLU A 102 1.71 -0.26 10.57
CA GLU A 102 0.55 -1.15 10.58
C GLU A 102 0.04 -1.43 9.16
N GLU A 103 -0.06 -0.40 8.31
CA GLU A 103 -0.50 -0.54 6.92
C GLU A 103 0.48 -1.35 6.07
N THR A 104 1.78 -1.15 6.29
CA THR A 104 2.84 -1.93 5.64
C THR A 104 2.72 -3.41 5.98
N LYS A 105 2.57 -3.75 7.26
CA LYS A 105 2.44 -5.16 7.69
C LYS A 105 1.18 -5.83 7.15
N ILE A 106 0.07 -5.09 7.10
CA ILE A 106 -1.18 -5.58 6.48
C ILE A 106 -0.95 -5.84 4.98
N ALA A 107 -0.28 -4.92 4.26
CA ALA A 107 0.01 -5.10 2.84
C ALA A 107 0.95 -6.28 2.57
N LEU A 108 1.92 -6.55 3.46
CA LEU A 108 2.80 -7.72 3.38
C LEU A 108 2.02 -9.02 3.61
N GLU A 109 1.13 -9.08 4.59
CA GLU A 109 0.25 -10.25 4.79
C GLU A 109 -0.64 -10.49 3.56
N LYS A 110 -1.18 -9.43 2.95
CA LYS A 110 -1.97 -9.52 1.70
C LYS A 110 -1.13 -10.03 0.53
N CYS A 111 0.12 -9.60 0.40
CA CYS A 111 1.03 -10.13 -0.62
C CYS A 111 1.31 -11.63 -0.39
N LEU A 112 1.51 -12.03 0.86
CA LEU A 112 1.71 -13.43 1.24
C LEU A 112 0.48 -14.29 0.93
N GLU A 113 -0.73 -13.82 1.27
CA GLU A 113 -2.01 -14.48 0.93
C GLU A 113 -2.16 -14.70 -0.59
N LYS A 114 -1.62 -13.78 -1.40
CA LYS A 114 -1.64 -13.84 -2.87
C LYS A 114 -0.48 -14.65 -3.45
N GLY A 115 0.40 -15.20 -2.62
CA GLY A 115 1.52 -16.05 -3.03
C GLY A 115 2.73 -15.30 -3.59
N PHE A 116 2.85 -13.99 -3.34
CA PHE A 116 4.08 -13.27 -3.66
C PHE A 116 5.24 -13.73 -2.79
N THR A 117 6.44 -13.71 -3.35
CA THR A 117 7.67 -14.12 -2.69
C THR A 117 8.77 -13.07 -2.83
N GLY A 118 9.81 -13.22 -2.03
CA GLY A 118 11.04 -12.43 -2.11
C GLY A 118 11.56 -12.05 -0.73
N LYS A 119 12.79 -11.53 -0.68
CA LYS A 119 13.51 -11.23 0.58
C LYS A 119 12.72 -10.37 1.56
N ALA A 120 11.97 -9.37 1.09
CA ALA A 120 11.14 -8.54 1.94
C ALA A 120 9.97 -9.32 2.58
N ILE A 121 9.37 -10.25 1.83
CA ILE A 121 8.29 -11.13 2.33
C ILE A 121 8.86 -12.14 3.33
N ASP A 122 10.03 -12.72 3.04
CA ASP A 122 10.71 -13.64 3.96
C ASP A 122 11.07 -12.95 5.29
N CYS A 123 11.61 -11.73 5.22
CA CYS A 123 11.89 -10.91 6.40
C CYS A 123 10.61 -10.65 7.21
N TYR A 124 9.51 -10.30 6.55
CA TYR A 124 8.23 -10.13 7.21
C TYR A 124 7.79 -11.40 7.96
N ILE A 125 7.84 -12.56 7.30
CA ILE A 125 7.46 -13.85 7.90
C ILE A 125 8.30 -14.17 9.14
N GLN A 126 9.60 -13.87 9.09
CA GLN A 126 10.56 -14.25 10.13
C GLN A 126 10.56 -13.29 11.32
N GLU A 127 10.42 -11.98 11.08
CA GLU A 127 10.73 -10.97 12.09
C GLU A 127 9.55 -10.04 12.45
N ALA A 128 8.57 -9.88 11.56
CA ALA A 128 7.56 -8.84 11.70
C ALA A 128 6.11 -9.31 11.55
N ARG A 129 5.88 -10.61 11.33
CA ARG A 129 4.58 -11.18 10.97
C ARG A 129 3.54 -10.89 12.05
N LEU A 130 2.38 -10.43 11.60
CA LEU A 130 1.24 -10.22 12.49
C LEU A 130 0.66 -11.56 12.93
N ASP A 131 0.31 -11.68 14.21
CA ASP A 131 -0.59 -12.75 14.63
C ASP A 131 -1.97 -12.58 13.98
N ARG A 132 -2.71 -13.69 13.88
CA ARG A 132 -3.98 -13.73 13.16
C ARG A 132 -4.98 -12.70 13.71
N ASP A 133 -5.13 -12.58 15.02
CA ASP A 133 -6.15 -11.72 15.62
C ASP A 133 -5.80 -10.24 15.43
N LYS A 134 -4.51 -9.88 15.62
CA LYS A 134 -4.00 -8.55 15.33
C LYS A 134 -4.19 -8.17 13.88
N TYR A 135 -3.89 -9.08 12.94
CA TYR A 135 -4.13 -8.83 11.52
C TYR A 135 -5.61 -8.54 11.23
N HIS A 136 -6.54 -9.36 11.76
CA HIS A 136 -7.97 -9.14 11.54
C HIS A 136 -8.45 -7.80 12.12
N ASN A 137 -7.98 -7.44 13.32
CA ASN A 137 -8.33 -6.18 13.97
C ASN A 137 -7.81 -4.97 13.18
N LEU A 138 -6.55 -5.02 12.75
CA LEU A 138 -5.93 -3.97 11.96
C LEU A 138 -6.60 -3.86 10.58
N TRP A 139 -6.85 -4.98 9.91
CA TRP A 139 -7.58 -5.00 8.64
C TRP A 139 -8.95 -4.32 8.79
N LYS A 140 -9.70 -4.67 9.85
CA LYS A 140 -11.00 -4.06 10.15
C LYS A 140 -10.91 -2.55 10.36
N LYS A 141 -9.90 -2.08 11.09
CA LYS A 141 -9.64 -0.66 11.34
C LYS A 141 -9.34 0.08 10.04
N TYR A 142 -8.36 -0.38 9.28
CA TYR A 142 -7.84 0.35 8.13
C TYR A 142 -8.69 0.21 6.87
N GLN A 143 -9.60 -0.76 6.80
CA GLN A 143 -10.54 -0.86 5.68
C GLN A 143 -11.78 0.03 5.84
N GLN A 144 -11.86 0.82 6.92
CA GLN A 144 -12.98 1.71 7.20
C GLN A 144 -12.58 3.17 7.06
N LEU A 145 -13.55 4.00 6.66
CA LEU A 145 -13.38 5.45 6.60
C LEU A 145 -13.44 6.03 8.02
N ASP A 146 -12.52 6.92 8.36
CA ASP A 146 -12.57 7.67 9.63
C ASP A 146 -13.63 8.78 9.56
N LEU A 147 -14.85 8.42 9.94
CA LEU A 147 -15.99 9.34 10.00
C LEU A 147 -15.89 10.36 11.14
N SER A 148 -14.92 10.23 12.05
CA SER A 148 -14.73 11.18 13.15
C SER A 148 -14.03 12.47 12.70
N TYR A 149 -13.42 12.48 11.51
CA TYR A 149 -12.69 13.62 10.99
C TYR A 149 -13.61 14.71 10.43
N GLN A 150 -13.87 15.73 11.25
CA GLN A 150 -14.85 16.79 10.97
C GLN A 150 -14.40 17.85 9.94
N ARG A 151 -13.16 17.81 9.46
CA ARG A 151 -12.62 18.86 8.57
C ARG A 151 -12.78 18.56 7.07
N MET A 152 -13.30 17.38 6.72
CA MET A 152 -13.58 17.03 5.33
C MET A 152 -14.86 17.73 4.86
N PRO A 153 -14.89 18.33 3.66
CA PRO A 153 -16.13 18.85 3.09
C PRO A 153 -17.22 17.77 2.99
N PRO A 154 -18.46 18.01 3.42
CA PRO A 154 -19.52 16.99 3.47
C PRO A 154 -19.74 16.26 2.14
N LYS A 155 -19.73 17.00 1.02
CA LYS A 155 -19.89 16.41 -0.31
C LYS A 155 -18.76 15.44 -0.68
N LEU A 156 -17.53 15.68 -0.22
CA LEU A 156 -16.42 14.74 -0.44
C LEU A 156 -16.57 13.50 0.45
N MET A 157 -17.04 13.68 1.69
CA MET A 157 -17.36 12.56 2.59
C MET A 157 -18.44 11.66 2.00
N GLU A 158 -19.52 12.22 1.46
CA GLU A 158 -20.59 11.48 0.79
C GLU A 158 -20.06 10.64 -0.38
N ILE A 159 -19.21 11.23 -1.23
CA ILE A 159 -18.57 10.51 -2.33
C ILE A 159 -17.74 9.34 -1.79
N LEU A 160 -16.87 9.58 -0.80
CA LEU A 160 -16.02 8.51 -0.24
C LEU A 160 -16.83 7.40 0.44
N ILE A 161 -17.92 7.73 1.14
CA ILE A 161 -18.83 6.73 1.70
C ILE A 161 -19.41 5.87 0.59
N GLN A 162 -19.88 6.47 -0.51
CA GLN A 162 -20.39 5.73 -1.66
C GLN A 162 -19.32 4.82 -2.26
N GLU A 163 -18.10 5.31 -2.46
CA GLU A 163 -16.99 4.50 -2.97
C GLU A 163 -16.66 3.31 -2.06
N CYS A 164 -16.68 3.51 -0.73
CA CYS A 164 -16.45 2.42 0.23
C CYS A 164 -17.59 1.39 0.22
N GLN A 165 -18.84 1.82 0.07
CA GLN A 165 -19.99 0.91 -0.06
C GLN A 165 -19.91 0.08 -1.36
N GLU A 166 -19.39 0.65 -2.44
CA GLU A 166 -19.16 -0.08 -3.69
C GLU A 166 -18.06 -1.15 -3.53
N LEU A 167 -17.04 -0.91 -2.71
CA LEU A 167 -15.98 -1.89 -2.43
C LEU A 167 -16.48 -3.12 -1.66
N GLU A 168 -17.49 -2.98 -0.80
CA GLU A 168 -18.04 -4.09 0.01
C GLU A 168 -18.97 -5.03 -0.79
N ARG A 169 -19.36 -4.64 -2.01
CA ARG A 169 -20.26 -5.42 -2.88
C ARG A 169 -19.53 -6.39 -3.81
N LEU A 170 -18.19 -6.37 -3.82
CA LEU A 170 -17.30 -7.24 -4.61
C LEU A 170 -16.82 -8.43 -3.78
#